data_AF-A0A354Z9N1-F1
#
_entry.id   AF-A0A354Z9N1-F1
#
_cell.length_a   1.000
_cell.length_b   1.000
_cell.length_c   1.000
_cell.angle_alpha   90.00
_cell.angle_beta   90.00
_cell.angle_gamma   90.00
#
_symmetry.space_group_name_H-M   'P 1'
#
loop_
_entity.id
_entity.type
_entity.pdbx_description
1 polymer ?
#
loop_
_entity_poly.entity_id
_entity_poly.type
_entity_poly.pdbx_seq_one_letter_code
_entity_poly.pdbx_strand_id
1 'polypeptide(L)'
;MRKQFCAFICILFLLSSFSVPPHYAEAEESPQVTLPSFSYKDSKESTMGRALILSIGLFPFSYFYTGIVIGVTRYVAHDFDAAYAPWSASAPLSTNEMWTKIAISSAASLVFGLLGATLK
;
A
#
# COMPACT_ATOMS: atom_id res chain seq x y z
N MET A 1 -20.55 -9.74 18.94
CA MET A 1 -20.55 -9.35 17.51
C MET A 1 -19.21 -8.78 16.98
N ARG A 2 -18.14 -8.59 17.77
CA ARG A 2 -16.84 -8.06 17.28
C ARG A 2 -15.97 -9.05 16.49
N LYS A 3 -16.09 -10.37 16.74
CA LYS A 3 -15.22 -11.38 16.11
C LYS A 3 -15.54 -11.67 14.64
N GLN A 4 -16.80 -11.48 14.22
CA GLN A 4 -17.22 -11.73 12.84
C GLN A 4 -16.82 -10.62 11.87
N PHE A 5 -16.65 -9.38 12.36
CA PHE A 5 -16.20 -8.25 11.54
C PHE A 5 -14.75 -8.40 11.05
N CYS A 6 -13.85 -8.91 11.91
CA CYS A 6 -12.46 -9.18 11.49
C CYS A 6 -12.37 -10.25 10.40
N ALA A 7 -13.15 -11.32 10.51
CA ALA A 7 -13.14 -12.39 9.50
C ALA A 7 -13.61 -11.89 8.13
N PHE A 8 -14.63 -11.03 8.10
CA PHE A 8 -15.16 -10.46 6.86
C PHE A 8 -14.17 -9.53 6.16
N ILE A 9 -13.43 -8.71 6.92
CA ILE A 9 -12.39 -7.83 6.39
C ILE A 9 -11.22 -8.64 5.82
N CYS A 10 -10.81 -9.74 6.47
CA CYS A 10 -9.76 -10.62 5.95
C CYS A 10 -10.18 -11.34 4.67
N ILE A 11 -11.44 -11.78 4.56
CA ILE A 11 -11.95 -12.45 3.36
C ILE A 11 -12.09 -11.46 2.18
N LEU A 12 -12.54 -10.24 2.45
CA LEU A 12 -12.61 -9.18 1.43
C LEU A 12 -11.23 -8.80 0.88
N PHE A 13 -10.21 -8.76 1.74
CA PHE A 13 -8.83 -8.47 1.33
C PHE A 13 -8.24 -9.61 0.47
N LEU A 14 -8.59 -10.86 0.76
CA LEU A 14 -8.15 -12.02 -0.02
C LEU A 14 -8.83 -12.13 -1.39
N LEU A 15 -10.10 -11.70 -1.50
CA LEU A 15 -10.85 -11.70 -2.78
C LEU A 15 -10.36 -10.61 -3.75
N SER A 16 -9.85 -9.47 -3.25
CA SER A 16 -9.31 -8.41 -4.12
C SER A 16 -7.96 -8.76 -4.78
N SER A 17 -7.24 -9.77 -4.29
CA SER A 17 -5.94 -10.18 -4.86
C SER A 17 -6.05 -11.09 -6.09
N PHE A 18 -7.25 -11.56 -6.42
CA PHE A 18 -7.44 -12.62 -7.43
C PHE A 18 -7.82 -12.13 -8.84
N SER A 19 -7.96 -10.82 -9.07
CA SER A 19 -8.49 -10.32 -10.35
C SER A 19 -7.70 -9.14 -10.89
N VAL A 20 -6.44 -9.37 -11.27
CA VAL A 20 -5.78 -8.55 -12.30
C VAL A 20 -5.46 -9.47 -13.47
N PRO A 21 -6.26 -9.47 -14.55
CA PRO A 21 -5.85 -10.14 -15.79
C PRO A 21 -4.61 -9.42 -16.35
N PRO A 22 -3.59 -10.13 -16.84
CA PRO A 22 -2.47 -9.52 -17.52
C PRO A 22 -2.96 -8.96 -18.86
N HIS A 23 -3.11 -7.64 -18.95
CA HIS A 23 -3.32 -6.99 -20.24
C HIS A 23 -1.95 -6.83 -20.90
N TYR A 24 -1.69 -7.63 -21.93
CA TYR A 24 -0.50 -7.57 -22.77
C TYR A 24 -0.56 -6.25 -23.56
N ALA A 25 0.31 -5.30 -23.19
CA ALA A 25 0.56 -4.12 -23.99
C ALA A 25 1.46 -4.52 -25.16
N GLU A 26 0.94 -4.37 -26.37
CA GLU A 26 1.65 -4.54 -27.63
C GLU A 26 2.74 -3.45 -27.73
N ALA A 27 3.97 -3.88 -27.99
CA ALA A 27 5.14 -2.99 -28.03
C ALA A 27 5.23 -2.28 -29.39
N GLU A 28 5.04 -0.96 -29.40
CA GLU A 28 5.34 -0.10 -30.54
C GLU A 28 6.86 0.12 -30.63
N GLU A 29 7.44 -0.16 -31.79
CA GLU A 29 8.86 -0.05 -32.10
C GLU A 29 9.29 1.42 -32.21
N SER A 30 10.17 1.87 -31.31
CA SER A 30 10.70 3.24 -31.26
C SER A 30 12.21 3.27 -31.53
N PRO A 31 12.76 4.31 -32.19
CA PRO A 31 14.09 4.29 -32.79
C PRO A 31 15.20 4.14 -31.74
N GLN A 32 16.18 3.30 -32.05
CA GLN A 32 17.32 3.01 -31.17
C GLN A 32 18.18 4.25 -30.93
N VAL A 33 17.99 4.88 -29.77
CA VAL A 33 18.95 5.78 -29.15
C VAL A 33 19.95 4.90 -28.40
N THR A 34 21.20 4.81 -28.87
CA THR A 34 22.30 4.14 -28.16
C THR A 34 22.72 4.96 -26.94
N LEU A 35 21.92 4.87 -25.88
CA LEU A 35 22.33 5.18 -24.52
C LEU A 35 23.31 4.09 -24.05
N PRO A 36 24.25 4.41 -23.13
CA PRO A 36 25.08 3.37 -22.51
C PRO A 36 24.17 2.26 -22.00
N SER A 37 24.33 1.05 -22.55
CA SER A 37 23.52 -0.11 -22.15
C SER A 37 23.95 -0.49 -20.74
N PHE A 38 23.31 0.10 -19.74
CA PHE A 38 23.42 -0.40 -18.38
C PHE A 38 22.83 -1.82 -18.40
N SER A 39 23.71 -2.81 -18.48
CA SER A 39 23.35 -4.23 -18.47
C SER A 39 22.81 -4.55 -17.08
N TYR A 40 21.49 -4.50 -16.94
CA TYR A 40 20.80 -4.86 -15.70
C TYR A 40 21.16 -6.29 -15.24
N LYS A 41 21.54 -7.15 -16.19
CA LYS A 41 21.98 -8.53 -15.96
C LYS A 41 23.26 -8.67 -15.12
N ASP A 42 24.13 -7.65 -15.08
CA ASP A 42 25.36 -7.69 -14.29
C ASP A 42 25.20 -7.16 -12.87
N SER A 43 24.08 -6.48 -12.58
CA SER A 43 23.74 -6.14 -11.20
C SER A 43 23.23 -7.40 -10.52
N LYS A 44 24.00 -7.93 -9.56
CA LYS A 44 23.52 -8.93 -8.60
C LYS A 44 22.47 -8.21 -7.75
N GLU A 45 21.25 -8.07 -8.27
CA GLU A 45 20.20 -7.34 -7.60
C GLU A 45 19.87 -8.11 -6.31
N SER A 46 20.34 -7.57 -5.19
CA SER A 46 20.16 -8.22 -3.90
C SER A 46 18.65 -8.28 -3.62
N THR A 47 18.17 -9.46 -3.25
CA THR A 47 16.78 -9.67 -2.82
C THR A 47 16.35 -8.67 -1.73
N MET A 48 17.29 -8.29 -0.86
CA MET A 48 17.11 -7.24 0.14
C MET A 48 16.98 -5.83 -0.47
N GLY A 49 17.74 -5.51 -1.52
CA GLY A 49 17.61 -4.25 -2.25
C GLY A 49 16.23 -4.09 -2.89
N ARG A 50 15.72 -5.14 -3.53
CA ARG A 50 14.34 -5.18 -4.08
C ARG A 50 13.31 -4.96 -2.99
N ALA A 51 13.47 -5.65 -1.85
CA ALA A 51 12.57 -5.50 -0.70
C ALA A 51 12.54 -4.07 -0.16
N LEU A 52 13.71 -3.42 -0.05
CA LEU A 52 13.84 -2.05 0.44
C LEU A 52 13.18 -1.05 -0.54
N ILE A 53 13.47 -1.17 -1.84
CA ILE A 53 12.90 -0.31 -2.88
C ILE A 53 11.37 -0.40 -2.87
N LEU A 54 10.83 -1.61 -2.80
CA LEU A 54 9.39 -1.84 -2.71
C LEU A 54 8.80 -1.28 -1.41
N SER A 55 9.47 -1.48 -0.27
CA SER A 55 9.01 -0.95 1.03
C SER A 55 8.92 0.58 1.02
N ILE A 56 9.98 1.25 0.55
CA ILE A 56 10.07 2.71 0.51
C ILE A 56 9.05 3.27 -0.48
N GLY A 57 8.93 2.65 -1.66
CA GLY A 57 7.96 3.07 -2.67
C GLY A 57 6.51 2.93 -2.23
N LEU A 58 6.19 1.89 -1.43
CA LEU A 58 4.83 1.65 -0.98
C LEU A 58 4.42 2.47 0.24
N PHE A 59 5.37 2.94 1.05
CA PHE A 59 5.10 3.75 2.25
C PHE A 59 4.17 4.95 2.07
N PRO A 60 4.36 5.85 1.09
CA PRO A 60 3.45 6.98 0.91
C PRO A 60 2.01 6.53 0.62
N PHE A 61 1.83 5.46 -0.15
CA PHE A 61 0.51 4.91 -0.46
C PHE A 61 -0.13 4.27 0.78
N SER A 62 0.62 3.44 1.51
CA SER A 62 0.10 2.80 2.72
C SER A 62 -0.27 3.86 3.77
N TYR A 63 0.53 4.93 3.90
CA TYR A 63 0.26 6.06 4.79
C TYR A 63 -1.00 6.83 4.40
N PHE A 64 -1.25 7.04 3.11
CA PHE A 64 -2.47 7.69 2.64
C PHE A 64 -3.72 6.85 2.95
N TYR A 65 -3.72 5.58 2.55
CA TYR A 65 -4.87 4.69 2.72
C TYR A 65 -5.17 4.35 4.18
N THR A 66 -4.15 4.18 5.02
CA THR A 66 -4.36 4.07 6.48
C THR A 66 -5.03 5.32 7.05
N GLY A 67 -4.72 6.50 6.54
CA GLY A 67 -5.41 7.75 6.90
C GLY A 67 -6.90 7.71 6.58
N ILE A 68 -7.27 7.24 5.38
CA ILE A 68 -8.68 7.10 4.99
C ILE A 68 -9.39 6.11 5.92
N VAL A 69 -8.78 4.93 6.14
CA VAL A 69 -9.37 3.90 7.02
C VAL A 69 -9.59 4.45 8.43
N ILE A 70 -8.58 5.13 9.01
CA ILE A 70 -8.72 5.77 10.32
C ILE A 70 -9.87 6.79 10.31
N GLY A 71 -9.94 7.65 9.29
CA GLY A 71 -11.02 8.63 9.14
C GLY A 71 -12.40 7.97 9.07
N VAL A 72 -12.58 6.92 8.26
CA VAL A 72 -13.84 6.16 8.19
C VAL A 72 -14.17 5.52 9.54
N THR A 73 -13.20 4.93 10.22
CA THR A 73 -13.45 4.31 11.54
C THR A 73 -13.88 5.32 12.58
N ARG A 74 -13.31 6.54 12.57
CA ARG A 74 -13.75 7.64 13.44
C ARG A 74 -15.15 8.11 13.07
N TYR A 75 -15.42 8.28 11.78
CA TYR A 75 -16.73 8.67 11.29
C TYR A 75 -17.84 7.73 11.78
N VAL A 76 -17.63 6.41 11.66
CA VAL A 76 -18.58 5.41 12.14
C VAL A 76 -18.64 5.36 13.68
N ALA A 77 -17.51 5.56 14.37
CA ALA A 77 -17.47 5.57 15.83
C ALA A 77 -18.15 6.79 16.47
N HIS A 78 -18.33 7.87 15.70
CA HIS A 78 -18.98 9.11 16.11
C HIS A 78 -20.35 9.29 15.42
N ASP A 79 -21.11 8.20 15.25
CA ASP A 79 -22.48 8.22 14.72
C ASP A 79 -22.63 8.95 13.38
N PHE A 80 -21.65 8.82 12.50
CA PHE A 80 -21.63 9.43 11.16
C PHE A 80 -21.60 10.98 11.19
N ASP A 81 -20.97 11.56 12.21
CA ASP A 81 -20.74 13.01 12.32
C ASP A 81 -19.80 13.53 11.22
N ALA A 82 -20.29 14.50 10.43
CA ALA A 82 -19.58 15.13 9.32
C ALA A 82 -18.24 15.78 9.70
N ALA A 83 -18.04 16.09 10.98
CA ALA A 83 -16.76 16.59 11.51
C ALA A 83 -15.62 15.55 11.41
N TYR A 84 -15.94 14.25 11.32
CA TYR A 84 -14.97 13.16 11.19
C TYR A 84 -14.94 12.54 9.79
N ALA A 85 -15.68 13.10 8.83
CA ALA A 85 -15.74 12.57 7.49
C ALA A 85 -14.37 12.70 6.78
N PRO A 86 -13.83 11.62 6.17
CA PRO A 86 -12.50 11.61 5.56
C PRO A 86 -12.40 12.42 4.26
N TRP A 87 -13.54 12.77 3.66
CA TRP A 87 -13.64 13.61 2.46
C TRP A 87 -13.84 15.09 2.76
N SER A 88 -13.92 15.48 4.03
CA SER A 88 -14.04 16.88 4.47
C SER A 88 -12.80 17.32 5.24
N ALA A 89 -12.77 18.58 5.67
CA ALA A 89 -11.79 19.04 6.64
C ALA A 89 -12.08 18.38 8.00
N SER A 90 -11.59 17.14 8.18
CA SER A 90 -11.85 16.35 9.37
C SER A 90 -11.18 16.96 10.61
N ALA A 91 -11.74 16.68 11.78
CA ALA A 91 -11.12 17.01 13.05
C ALA A 91 -9.67 16.47 13.11
N PRO A 92 -8.73 17.23 13.70
CA PRO A 92 -7.33 16.83 13.76
C PRO A 92 -7.18 15.47 14.44
N LEU A 93 -6.20 14.69 13.98
CA LEU A 93 -5.83 13.44 14.62
C LEU A 93 -5.14 13.74 15.95
N SER A 94 -5.51 12.98 16.98
CA SER A 94 -4.75 12.96 18.23
C SER A 94 -3.34 12.39 18.00
N THR A 95 -2.41 12.71 18.91
CA THR A 95 -1.03 12.22 18.84
C THR A 95 -0.98 10.69 18.75
N ASN A 96 -1.83 9.98 19.49
CA ASN A 96 -1.88 8.52 19.47
C ASN A 96 -2.37 7.97 18.13
N GLU A 97 -3.38 8.58 17.51
CA GLU A 97 -3.87 8.19 16.19
C GLU A 97 -2.84 8.44 15.10
N MET A 98 -2.07 9.54 15.21
CA MET A 98 -0.96 9.84 14.31
C MET A 98 0.13 8.76 14.41
N TRP A 99 0.55 8.38 15.63
CA TRP A 99 1.53 7.30 15.82
C TRP A 99 1.00 5.95 15.32
N THR A 100 -0.28 5.67 15.53
CA THR A 100 -0.92 4.45 15.04
C THR A 100 -0.90 4.41 13.52
N LYS A 101 -1.21 5.53 12.85
CA LYS A 101 -1.12 5.65 11.39
C LYS A 101 0.28 5.35 10.87
N ILE A 102 1.30 5.93 11.49
CA ILE A 102 2.71 5.70 11.12
C ILE A 102 3.12 4.23 11.36
N ALA A 103 2.70 3.65 12.48
CA ALA A 103 3.03 2.26 12.82
C ALA A 103 2.39 1.28 11.83
N ILE A 104 1.12 1.45 11.49
CA ILE A 104 0.41 0.57 10.55
C ILE A 104 0.96 0.76 9.13
N SER A 105 1.22 2.01 8.70
CA SER A 105 1.74 2.27 7.36
C SER A 105 3.14 1.70 7.17
N SER A 106 4.04 1.87 8.16
CA SER A 106 5.39 1.30 8.12
C SER A 106 5.37 -0.23 8.17
N ALA A 107 4.55 -0.83 9.03
CA ALA A 107 4.38 -2.28 9.08
C ALA A 107 3.87 -2.85 7.75
N ALA A 108 2.84 -2.24 7.16
CA ALA A 108 2.31 -2.65 5.87
C ALA A 108 3.40 -2.60 4.78
N SER A 109 4.14 -1.49 4.69
CA SER A 109 5.21 -1.33 3.71
C SER A 109 6.31 -2.38 3.83
N LEU A 110 6.73 -2.69 5.06
CA LEU A 110 7.73 -3.73 5.30
C LEU A 110 7.20 -5.12 4.92
N VAL A 111 5.94 -5.43 5.23
CA VAL A 111 5.33 -6.71 4.86
C VAL A 111 5.33 -6.88 3.33
N PHE A 112 4.93 -5.87 2.57
CA PHE A 112 4.93 -5.94 1.11
C PHE A 112 6.34 -5.97 0.50
N GLY A 113 7.29 -5.24 1.09
CA GLY A 113 8.68 -5.32 0.67
C GLY A 113 9.30 -6.69 0.90
N LEU A 114 9.07 -7.28 2.08
CA LEU A 114 9.49 -8.65 2.38
C LEU A 114 8.80 -9.67 1.47
N LEU A 115 7.51 -9.46 1.18
CA LEU A 115 6.75 -10.32 0.28
C LEU A 115 7.35 -10.30 -1.14
N GLY A 116 7.69 -9.11 -1.65
CA GLY A 116 8.38 -8.94 -2.93
C GLY A 116 9.82 -9.48 -2.94
N ALA A 117 10.43 -9.66 -1.76
CA ALA A 117 11.70 -10.35 -1.59
C ALA A 117 11.54 -11.88 -1.71
N THR A 118 10.42 -12.41 -1.19
CA THR A 118 10.16 -13.85 -1.13
C THR A 118 9.52 -14.41 -2.40
N LEU A 119 8.75 -13.60 -3.13
CA LEU A 119 8.14 -13.97 -4.41
C LEU A 119 9.18 -13.80 -5.52
N LYS A 120 9.52 -14.89 -6.21
CA LYS A 120 10.46 -14.92 -7.34
C LYS A 120 9.76 -14.58 -8.64
#